data_AF-A0A7S1HFE6-F1
#
_entry.id   AF-A0A7S1HFE6-F1
#
_cell.length_a   1.000
_cell.length_b   1.000
_cell.length_c   1.000
_cell.angle_alpha   90.00
_cell.angle_beta   90.00
_cell.angle_gamma   90.00
#
_symmetry.space_group_name_H-M   'P 1'
#
loop_
_entity.id
_entity.type
_entity.pdbx_description
1 polymer ?
#
loop_
_entity_poly.entity_id
_entity_poly.type
_entity_poly.pdbx_seq_one_letter_code
_entity_poly.pdbx_strand_id
1 'polypeptide(L)'
;KYRNVLHPKVAGWSRSVCLLRDSVDHVYDVTIAYRDHSPGERPTEMSLVAARYPREVHMHVRRHSMASLPEVPSDLEQWCRASFKDKERRLQSFYASEETPLGPSTECPVGTRELHARWMHAAAF
;
A
#
# COMPACT_ATOMS: atom_id res chain seq x y z
N LYS A 1 1.00 14.82 -13.21
CA LYS A 1 0.15 13.68 -13.63
C LYS A 1 0.64 12.43 -12.88
N TYR A 2 -0.26 11.66 -12.27
CA TYR A 2 0.09 10.38 -11.63
C TYR A 2 0.12 9.27 -12.68
N ARG A 3 1.08 8.35 -12.58
CA ARG A 3 1.24 7.21 -13.50
C ARG A 3 1.02 5.86 -12.82
N ASN A 4 1.39 5.77 -11.55
CA ASN A 4 1.37 4.53 -10.78
C ASN A 4 0.31 4.52 -9.67
N VAL A 5 -0.20 5.69 -9.28
CA VAL A 5 -1.33 5.82 -8.35
C VAL A 5 -2.57 6.42 -9.01
N LEU A 6 -3.73 6.08 -8.46
CA LEU A 6 -4.98 6.77 -8.77
C LEU A 6 -4.96 8.20 -8.23
N HIS A 7 -5.78 9.07 -8.82
CA HIS A 7 -6.00 10.40 -8.28
C HIS A 7 -6.63 10.34 -6.88
N PRO A 8 -6.10 11.08 -5.88
CA PRO A 8 -6.59 11.00 -4.51
C PRO A 8 -7.99 11.58 -4.40
N LYS A 9 -8.90 10.83 -3.78
CA LYS A 9 -10.27 11.27 -3.46
C LYS A 9 -10.27 12.02 -2.12
N VAL A 10 -9.75 13.24 -2.15
CA VAL A 10 -9.43 14.00 -0.93
C VAL A 10 -10.63 14.35 -0.06
N ALA A 11 -11.77 14.70 -0.66
CA ALA A 11 -12.97 15.11 0.10
C ALA A 11 -13.62 13.93 0.85
N GLY A 12 -13.68 12.75 0.21
CA GLY A 12 -14.18 11.54 0.87
C GLY A 12 -13.24 11.09 1.99
N TRP A 13 -11.93 11.20 1.75
CA TRP A 13 -10.91 10.90 2.75
C TRP A 13 -11.00 11.83 3.97
N SER A 14 -10.98 13.15 3.77
CA SER A 14 -11.03 14.12 4.88
C SER A 14 -12.29 13.94 5.72
N ARG A 15 -13.45 13.76 5.08
CA ARG A 15 -14.70 13.47 5.77
C ARG A 15 -14.65 12.17 6.59
N SER A 16 -14.06 11.11 6.04
CA SER A 16 -13.93 9.82 6.74
C SER A 16 -13.04 9.94 7.97
N VAL A 17 -11.91 10.65 7.86
CA VAL A 17 -11.02 10.91 9.00
C VAL A 17 -11.73 11.72 10.08
N CYS A 18 -12.50 12.74 9.72
CA CYS A 18 -13.27 13.52 10.70
C CYS A 18 -14.30 12.66 11.45
N LEU A 19 -15.01 11.76 10.74
CA LEU A 19 -16.05 10.91 11.35
C LEU A 19 -15.49 9.79 12.22
N LEU A 20 -14.31 9.27 11.88
CA LEU A 20 -13.70 8.11 12.54
C LEU A 20 -12.67 8.50 13.61
N ARG A 21 -12.45 9.79 13.84
CA ARG A 21 -11.36 10.28 14.70
C ARG A 21 -11.44 9.75 16.13
N ASP A 22 -12.64 9.65 16.67
CA ASP A 22 -12.86 9.23 18.06
C ASP A 22 -13.04 7.70 18.21
N SER A 23 -13.10 6.96 17.09
CA SER A 23 -13.33 5.51 17.08
C SER A 23 -12.16 4.69 16.55
N VAL A 24 -11.16 5.34 15.94
CA VAL A 24 -10.01 4.70 15.32
C VAL A 24 -8.71 5.34 15.80
N ASP A 25 -7.83 4.53 16.35
CA ASP A 25 -6.56 5.02 16.90
C ASP A 25 -5.52 5.37 15.82
N HIS A 26 -5.55 4.68 14.66
CA HIS A 26 -4.48 4.75 13.67
C HIS A 26 -4.97 4.65 12.22
N VAL A 27 -4.32 5.38 11.34
CA VAL A 27 -4.41 5.25 9.89
C VAL A 27 -3.22 4.45 9.38
N TYR A 28 -3.49 3.37 8.66
CA TYR A 28 -2.46 2.57 8.00
C TYR A 28 -2.38 2.97 6.53
N ASP A 29 -1.24 3.54 6.16
CA ASP A 29 -0.91 3.85 4.78
C ASP A 29 -0.15 2.68 4.15
N VAL A 30 -0.80 1.97 3.23
CA VAL A 30 -0.23 0.80 2.56
C VAL A 30 0.05 1.13 1.09
N THR A 31 1.26 0.77 0.65
CA THR A 31 1.67 0.79 -0.76
C THR A 31 2.13 -0.61 -1.15
N ILE A 32 1.53 -1.16 -2.19
CA ILE A 32 1.87 -2.48 -2.71
C ILE A 32 2.46 -2.28 -4.11
N ALA A 33 3.61 -2.89 -4.37
CA ALA A 33 4.19 -2.98 -5.71
C ALA A 33 4.45 -4.43 -6.07
N TYR A 34 4.32 -4.72 -7.35
CA TYR A 34 4.48 -6.06 -7.88
C TYR A 34 5.64 -6.06 -8.85
N ARG A 35 6.40 -7.16 -8.91
CA ARG A 35 7.26 -7.42 -10.06
C ARG A 35 6.57 -8.39 -11.00
N ASP A 36 6.36 -7.90 -12.21
CA ASP A 36 5.65 -8.60 -13.26
C ASP A 36 6.29 -9.98 -13.53
N HIS A 37 5.48 -10.94 -13.96
CA HIS A 37 5.97 -12.22 -14.45
C HIS A 37 6.73 -12.10 -15.78
N SER A 38 6.32 -11.12 -16.58
CA SER A 38 6.78 -10.89 -17.94
C SER A 38 6.93 -9.37 -18.11
N PRO A 39 7.97 -8.87 -18.79
CA PRO A 39 8.19 -7.43 -18.90
C PRO A 39 6.96 -6.69 -19.43
N GLY A 40 6.40 -5.78 -18.62
CA GLY A 40 5.27 -4.92 -19.00
C GLY A 40 3.89 -5.50 -18.69
N GLU A 41 3.80 -6.68 -18.08
CA GLU A 41 2.52 -7.27 -17.69
C GLU A 41 2.20 -7.00 -16.21
N ARG A 42 1.43 -5.94 -15.96
CA ARG A 42 0.95 -5.63 -14.60
C ARG A 42 -0.02 -6.70 -14.11
N PRO A 43 0.23 -7.35 -12.96
CA PRO A 43 -0.71 -8.26 -12.35
C PRO A 43 -2.03 -7.56 -12.06
N THR A 44 -3.13 -8.16 -12.50
CA THR A 44 -4.49 -7.74 -12.13
C THR A 44 -4.98 -8.58 -10.96
N GLU A 45 -6.02 -8.15 -10.24
CA GLU A 45 -6.62 -9.01 -9.20
C GLU A 45 -7.12 -10.33 -9.80
N MET A 46 -7.61 -10.30 -11.05
CA MET A 46 -8.02 -11.50 -11.79
C MET A 46 -6.85 -12.46 -12.06
N SER A 47 -5.65 -11.94 -12.34
CA SER A 47 -4.45 -12.76 -12.52
C SER A 47 -4.13 -13.56 -11.25
N LEU A 48 -4.29 -12.95 -10.08
CA LEU A 48 -4.08 -13.62 -8.80
C LEU A 48 -5.10 -14.75 -8.57
N VAL A 49 -6.38 -14.49 -8.88
CA VAL A 49 -7.46 -15.51 -8.80
C VAL A 49 -7.21 -16.67 -9.77
N ALA A 50 -6.64 -16.40 -10.94
CA ALA A 50 -6.24 -17.40 -11.92
C ALA A 50 -4.93 -18.14 -11.57
N ALA A 51 -4.47 -18.05 -10.32
CA ALA A 51 -3.22 -18.64 -9.83
C ALA A 51 -1.95 -18.18 -10.57
N ARG A 52 -1.98 -16.97 -11.14
CA ARG A 52 -0.85 -16.35 -11.84
C ARG A 52 -0.23 -15.27 -10.95
N TYR A 53 0.70 -15.71 -10.09
CA TYR A 53 1.28 -14.92 -9.00
C TYR A 53 2.55 -14.14 -9.38
N PRO A 54 2.58 -12.80 -9.24
CA PRO A 54 3.76 -12.00 -9.58
C PRO A 54 5.04 -12.55 -8.95
N ARG A 55 6.17 -12.33 -9.62
CA ARG A 55 7.48 -12.85 -9.18
C ARG A 55 7.78 -12.42 -7.74
N GLU A 56 7.46 -11.17 -7.41
CA GLU A 56 7.66 -10.59 -6.09
C GLU A 56 6.51 -9.65 -5.73
N VAL A 57 6.12 -9.65 -4.46
CA VAL A 57 5.18 -8.70 -3.87
C VAL A 57 5.92 -7.90 -2.81
N HIS A 58 5.98 -6.58 -2.99
CA HIS A 58 6.61 -5.67 -2.05
C HIS A 58 5.53 -4.84 -1.37
N MET A 59 5.52 -4.84 -0.03
CA MET A 59 4.57 -4.06 0.76
C MET A 59 5.32 -3.04 1.61
N HIS A 60 4.93 -1.77 1.48
CA HIS A 60 5.40 -0.70 2.34
C HIS A 60 4.23 -0.19 3.17
N VAL A 61 4.34 -0.33 4.48
CA VAL A 61 3.29 0.05 5.44
C VAL A 61 3.81 1.17 6.33
N ARG A 62 3.04 2.24 6.47
CA ARG A 62 3.25 3.27 7.48
C ARG A 62 2.06 3.35 8.39
N ARG A 63 2.33 3.55 9.68
CA ARG A 63 1.32 3.74 10.70
C ARG A 63 1.34 5.20 11.13
N HIS A 64 0.21 5.87 11.01
CA HIS A 64 0.00 7.24 11.47
C HIS A 64 -1.00 7.21 12.63
N SER A 65 -0.62 7.74 13.79
CA SER A 65 -1.57 7.91 14.90
C SER A 65 -2.65 8.92 14.50
N MET A 66 -3.91 8.65 14.82
CA MET A 66 -5.02 9.55 14.53
C MET A 66 -4.77 10.95 15.13
N ALA A 67 -4.17 11.02 16.31
CA ALA A 67 -3.79 12.27 16.97
C ALA A 67 -2.71 13.07 16.23
N SER A 68 -1.93 12.43 15.35
CA SER A 68 -0.91 13.09 14.52
C SER A 68 -1.45 13.69 13.22
N LEU A 69 -2.70 13.35 12.85
CA LEU A 69 -3.32 13.89 11.64
C LEU A 69 -3.89 15.29 11.89
N PRO A 70 -3.80 16.21 10.91
CA PRO A 70 -4.39 17.54 11.02
C PRO A 70 -5.87 17.51 11.39
N GLU A 71 -6.35 18.48 12.15
CA GLU A 71 -7.76 18.59 12.54
C GLU A 71 -8.59 19.32 11.48
N VAL A 72 -7.99 20.29 10.80
CA VAL A 72 -8.68 21.11 9.80
C VAL A 72 -8.88 20.30 8.51
N PRO A 73 -10.10 20.25 7.93
CA PRO A 73 -10.38 19.48 6.73
C PRO A 73 -9.49 19.81 5.52
N SER A 74 -9.18 21.09 5.29
CA SER A 74 -8.28 21.53 4.21
C SER A 74 -6.87 20.96 4.34
N ASP A 75 -6.41 20.78 5.57
CA ASP A 75 -5.07 20.28 5.87
C ASP A 75 -5.03 18.75 5.75
N LEU A 76 -6.14 18.07 6.09
CA LEU A 76 -6.33 16.65 5.79
C LEU A 76 -6.32 16.36 4.29
N GLU A 77 -6.96 17.23 3.50
CA GLU A 77 -6.92 17.10 2.04
C GLU A 77 -5.49 17.26 1.50
N GLN A 78 -4.76 18.26 2.01
CA GLN A 78 -3.34 18.46 1.65
C GLN A 78 -2.49 17.26 2.08
N TRP A 79 -2.69 16.73 3.29
CA TRP A 79 -2.01 15.54 3.79
C TRP A 79 -2.25 14.33 2.88
N CYS A 80 -3.50 14.13 2.43
CA CYS A 80 -3.86 13.06 1.50
C CYS A 80 -3.15 13.23 0.14
N ARG A 81 -3.14 14.44 -0.41
CA ARG A 81 -2.42 14.75 -1.67
C ARG A 81 -0.92 14.51 -1.54
N ALA A 82 -0.32 14.94 -0.42
CA ALA A 82 1.10 14.75 -0.14
C ALA A 82 1.45 13.27 -0.03
N SER A 83 0.62 12.49 0.68
CA SER A 83 0.78 11.04 0.82
C SER A 83 0.74 10.35 -0.55
N PHE A 84 -0.23 10.65 -1.40
CA PHE A 84 -0.30 10.09 -2.76
C PHE A 84 0.86 10.54 -3.65
N LYS A 85 1.36 11.78 -3.49
CA LYS A 85 2.55 12.26 -4.21
C LYS A 85 3.80 11.48 -3.81
N ASP A 86 3.96 11.15 -2.53
CA ASP A 86 5.06 10.32 -2.06
C ASP A 86 4.96 8.87 -2.58
N LYS A 87 3.75 8.28 -2.57
CA LYS A 87 3.51 6.96 -3.16
C LYS A 87 3.87 6.92 -4.64
N GLU A 88 3.46 7.92 -5.40
CA GLU A 88 3.79 8.02 -6.82
C GLU A 88 5.30 8.03 -7.02
N ARG A 89 6.04 8.88 -6.29
CA ARG A 89 7.51 8.95 -6.35
C ARG A 89 8.13 7.59 -6.02
N ARG A 90 7.68 6.95 -4.94
CA ARG A 90 8.19 5.65 -4.48
C ARG A 90 7.98 4.57 -5.53
N LEU A 91 6.78 4.49 -6.11
CA LEU A 91 6.47 3.54 -7.17
C LEU A 91 7.24 3.83 -8.46
N GLN A 92 7.43 5.11 -8.81
CA GLN A 92 8.27 5.49 -9.96
C GLN A 92 9.71 5.01 -9.76
N SER A 93 10.30 5.20 -8.59
CA SER A 93 11.66 4.72 -8.29
C SER A 93 11.74 3.19 -8.26
N PHE A 94 10.72 2.52 -7.71
CA PHE A 94 10.65 1.05 -7.69
C PHE A 94 10.58 0.45 -9.10
N TYR A 95 9.74 0.97 -9.97
CA TYR A 95 9.61 0.46 -11.34
C TYR A 95 10.73 0.93 -12.28
N ALA A 96 11.58 1.86 -11.86
CA ALA A 96 12.73 2.31 -12.65
C ALA A 96 13.96 1.39 -12.50
N SER A 97 14.05 0.59 -11.43
CA SER A 97 15.18 -0.31 -11.20
C SER A 97 14.78 -1.54 -10.39
N GLU A 98 15.29 -2.69 -10.80
CA GLU A 98 15.13 -3.98 -10.10
C GLU A 98 15.87 -4.03 -8.75
N GLU A 99 16.65 -3.02 -8.37
CA GLU A 99 17.36 -3.04 -7.08
C GLU A 99 16.76 -2.06 -6.06
N THR A 100 15.85 -1.19 -6.50
CA THR A 100 15.26 -0.18 -5.61
C THR A 100 14.19 -0.83 -4.71
N PRO A 101 14.40 -0.91 -3.39
CA PRO A 101 13.36 -1.41 -2.50
C PRO A 101 12.26 -0.36 -2.35
N LEU A 102 11.03 -0.82 -2.05
CA LEU A 102 9.93 0.11 -1.75
C LEU A 102 10.22 0.96 -0.51
N GLY A 103 11.10 0.53 0.39
CA GLY A 103 11.45 1.17 1.65
C GLY A 103 12.50 0.34 2.39
N PRO A 104 12.86 0.69 3.63
CA PRO A 104 13.71 -0.18 4.44
C PRO A 104 13.00 -1.53 4.63
N SER A 105 13.69 -2.62 4.27
CA SER A 105 13.19 -3.97 4.52
C SER A 105 13.07 -4.17 6.03
N THR A 106 11.86 -4.50 6.48
CA THR A 106 11.69 -5.12 7.78
C THR A 106 11.61 -6.62 7.53
N GLU A 107 12.39 -7.41 8.26
CA GLU A 107 12.22 -8.86 8.21
C GLU A 107 10.76 -9.17 8.58
N CYS A 108 10.15 -10.10 7.84
CA CYS A 108 8.82 -10.56 8.22
C CYS A 108 8.94 -11.16 9.64
N PRO A 109 8.19 -10.66 10.64
CA PRO A 109 8.30 -11.17 12.01
C PRO A 109 7.85 -12.63 12.12
N VAL A 110 7.20 -13.14 11.08
CA VAL A 110 6.79 -14.54 10.94
C VAL A 110 7.70 -15.20 9.91
N GLY A 111 8.35 -16.30 10.29
CA GLY A 111 9.22 -17.04 9.37
C GLY A 111 8.45 -17.51 8.13
N THR A 112 9.09 -17.47 6.96
CA THR A 112 8.45 -17.77 5.65
C THR A 112 7.75 -19.14 5.61
N ARG A 113 8.29 -20.13 6.34
CA ARG A 113 7.68 -21.47 6.49
C ARG A 113 6.38 -21.46 7.28
N GLU A 114 6.31 -20.66 8.33
CA GLU A 114 5.14 -20.54 9.18
C GLU A 114 4.01 -19.79 8.45
N LEU A 115 4.36 -18.75 7.70
CA LEU A 115 3.43 -18.08 6.78
C LEU A 115 2.86 -19.05 5.75
N HIS A 116 3.70 -19.83 5.05
CA HIS A 116 3.23 -20.81 4.08
C HIS A 116 2.28 -21.86 4.70
N ALA A 117 2.62 -22.38 5.89
CA ALA A 117 1.75 -23.31 6.61
C ALA A 117 0.39 -22.70 6.96
N ARG A 118 0.37 -21.45 7.45
CA ARG A 118 -0.87 -20.75 7.80
C ARG A 118 -1.73 -20.42 6.59
N TRP A 119 -1.11 -20.04 5.47
CA TRP A 119 -1.81 -19.78 4.20
C TRP A 119 -2.42 -21.06 3.62
N MET A 120 -1.69 -22.17 3.61
CA MET A 120 -2.23 -23.47 3.17
C MET A 120 -3.38 -23.95 4.04
N HIS A 121 -3.34 -23.67 5.36
CA HIS A 121 -4.44 -24.00 6.27
C HIS A 121 -5.66 -23.11 6.04
N ALA A 122 -5.47 -21.83 5.75
CA ALA A 122 -6.55 -20.88 5.49
C ALA A 122 -7.20 -21.06 4.10
N ALA A 123 -6.44 -21.54 3.11
CA ALA A 123 -6.93 -21.81 1.75
C ALA A 123 -7.65 -23.17 1.61
N ALA A 124 -7.74 -23.96 2.70
CA ALA A 124 -8.42 -25.25 2.73
C ALA A 124 -9.93 -25.16 3.05
N PHE A 125 -10.52 -23.96 3.03
CA PHE A 125 -11.95 -23.71 3.23
C PHE A 125 -12.54 -22.90 2.07
#